data_AF-A0A385BMW8-F1
#
_entry.id   AF-A0A385BMW8-F1
#
_cell.length_a   1.000
_cell.length_b   1.000
_cell.length_c   1.000
_cell.angle_alpha   90.00
_cell.angle_beta   90.00
_cell.angle_gamma   90.00
#
_symmetry.space_group_name_H-M   'P 1'
#
loop_
_entity.id
_entity.type
_entity.pdbx_description
1 polymer ?
#
loop_
_entity_poly.entity_id
_entity_poly.type
_entity_poly.pdbx_seq_one_letter_code
_entity_poly.pdbx_strand_id
1 'polypeptide(L)'
;MFNYEKRNNKWFFLLLGGCLTLIINYYLYDLIISDPCYYHSHQADFWINLFYNTGSITNGHPEPNIFNFFFTIIVGLFIGNVIYNYSKKNKIES
;
A
#
# COMPACT_ATOMS: atom_id res chain seq x y z
N MET A 1 3.58 22.01 -38.89
CA MET A 1 4.25 22.05 -37.57
C MET A 1 3.38 21.25 -36.60
N PHE A 2 3.75 19.99 -36.34
CA PHE A 2 2.98 19.15 -35.40
C PHE A 2 3.36 19.53 -33.98
N ASN A 3 2.40 20.06 -33.21
CA ASN A 3 2.55 20.24 -31.77
C ASN A 3 2.62 18.86 -31.12
N TYR A 4 3.82 18.42 -30.75
CA TYR A 4 4.00 17.19 -29.99
C TYR A 4 3.58 17.46 -28.54
N GLU A 5 2.32 17.20 -28.23
CA GLU A 5 1.80 17.38 -26.87
C GLU A 5 2.49 16.38 -25.92
N LYS A 6 3.20 16.90 -24.92
CA LYS A 6 3.94 16.08 -23.94
C LYS A 6 2.95 15.30 -23.09
N ARG A 7 2.73 14.03 -23.41
CA ARG A 7 1.81 13.14 -22.67
C ARG A 7 2.17 13.08 -21.18
N ASN A 8 1.28 13.55 -20.33
CA ASN A 8 1.43 13.53 -18.87
C ASN A 8 1.11 12.13 -18.34
N ASN A 9 2.14 11.31 -18.14
CA ASN A 9 2.00 9.93 -17.65
C ASN A 9 1.82 9.83 -16.12
N LYS A 10 1.49 10.92 -15.41
CA LYS A 10 1.33 10.91 -13.94
C LYS A 10 0.42 9.78 -13.43
N TRP A 11 -0.71 9.56 -14.10
CA TRP A 11 -1.67 8.52 -13.73
C TRP A 11 -1.07 7.11 -13.77
N PHE A 12 -0.19 6.83 -14.73
CA PHE A 12 0.51 5.55 -14.81
C PHE A 12 1.38 5.32 -13.56
N PHE A 13 2.15 6.33 -13.12
CA PHE A 13 2.97 6.22 -11.91
C PHE A 13 2.15 6.09 -10.63
N LEU A 14 1.02 6.80 -10.53
CA LEU A 14 0.10 6.68 -9.40
C LEU A 14 -0.50 5.27 -9.32
N LEU A 15 -1.01 4.74 -10.43
CA LEU A 15 -1.58 3.40 -10.49
C LEU A 15 -0.52 2.33 -10.21
N LEU A 16 0.66 2.47 -10.81
CA LEU A 16 1.78 1.55 -10.57
C LEU A 16 2.18 1.55 -9.09
N GLY A 17 2.29 2.73 -8.46
CA GLY A 17 2.59 2.87 -7.04
C GLY A 17 1.54 2.21 -6.16
N GLY A 18 0.25 2.45 -6.42
CA GLY A 18 -0.85 1.83 -5.68
C GLY A 18 -0.90 0.30 -5.84
N CYS A 19 -0.74 -0.22 -7.06
CA CYS A 19 -0.73 -1.67 -7.30
C CYS A 19 0.47 -2.34 -6.62
N LEU A 20 1.67 -1.75 -6.71
CA LEU A 20 2.86 -2.30 -6.07
C LEU A 20 2.73 -2.32 -4.55
N THR A 21 2.22 -1.26 -3.92
CA THR A 21 2.07 -1.27 -2.45
C THR A 21 1.01 -2.25 -1.98
N LEU A 22 -0.07 -2.49 -2.74
CA LEU A 22 -1.04 -3.54 -2.43
C LEU A 22 -0.39 -4.94 -2.45
N ILE A 23 0.43 -5.23 -3.46
CA ILE A 23 1.18 -6.49 -3.55
C ILE A 23 2.15 -6.62 -2.38
N ILE A 24 2.89 -5.56 -2.06
CA ILE A 24 3.81 -5.55 -0.92
C ILE A 24 3.05 -5.78 0.39
N ASN A 25 1.92 -5.11 0.60
CA ASN A 25 1.10 -5.27 1.80
C ASN A 25 0.58 -6.70 1.98
N TYR A 26 0.24 -7.38 0.88
CA TYR A 26 -0.13 -8.80 0.91
C TYR A 26 1.03 -9.68 1.44
N TYR A 27 2.25 -9.47 0.96
CA TYR A 27 3.41 -10.23 1.48
C TYR A 27 3.84 -9.78 2.88
N LEU A 28 3.62 -8.51 3.23
CA LEU A 28 3.95 -7.96 4.53
C LEU A 28 3.05 -8.55 5.63
N TYR A 29 1.83 -8.96 5.29
CA TYR A 29 0.93 -9.68 6.19
C TYR A 29 1.62 -10.93 6.79
N ASP A 30 2.17 -11.80 5.95
CA ASP A 30 2.84 -13.03 6.41
C ASP A 30 4.12 -12.74 7.21
N LEU A 31 4.76 -11.61 6.95
CA LEU A 31 5.95 -11.19 7.68
C LEU A 31 5.62 -10.65 9.09
N ILE A 32 4.56 -9.84 9.20
CA ILE A 32 4.15 -9.21 10.46
C ILE A 32 3.40 -10.22 11.34
N ILE A 33 2.54 -11.05 10.74
CA ILE A 33 1.71 -12.04 11.45
C ILE A 33 2.32 -13.42 11.19
N SER A 34 3.41 -13.72 11.90
CA SER A 34 4.10 -15.00 11.75
C SER A 34 3.30 -16.19 12.29
N ASP A 35 2.46 -15.97 13.31
CA ASP A 35 1.51 -16.96 13.84
C ASP A 35 0.13 -16.31 14.01
N PRO A 36 -0.81 -16.54 13.07
CA PRO A 36 -2.14 -15.99 13.17
C PRO A 36 -3.00 -16.68 14.24
N CYS A 37 -2.66 -17.90 14.69
CA CYS A 37 -3.38 -18.62 15.74
C CYS A 37 -3.08 -18.06 17.13
N TYR A 38 -1.95 -17.37 17.32
CA TYR A 38 -1.55 -16.74 18.57
C TYR A 38 -2.67 -15.86 19.16
N TYR A 39 -3.40 -15.16 18.30
CA TYR A 39 -4.44 -14.20 18.67
C TYR A 39 -5.77 -14.84 19.12
N HIS A 40 -5.89 -16.17 19.09
CA HIS A 40 -7.05 -16.86 19.68
C HIS A 40 -7.03 -16.81 21.21
N SER A 41 -5.83 -16.74 21.80
CA SER A 41 -5.62 -16.76 23.25
C SER A 41 -4.93 -15.50 23.77
N HIS A 42 -4.50 -14.60 22.89
CA HIS A 42 -3.78 -13.38 23.24
C HIS A 42 -4.44 -12.16 22.63
N GLN A 43 -4.45 -11.06 23.40
CA GLN A 43 -4.88 -9.77 22.88
C GLN A 43 -3.86 -9.24 21.87
N ALA A 44 -4.35 -8.77 20.74
CA ALA A 44 -3.57 -8.03 19.78
C ALA A 44 -3.07 -6.72 20.39
N ASP A 45 -1.85 -6.32 20.02
CA ASP A 45 -1.32 -5.02 20.42
C ASP A 45 -1.98 -3.87 19.64
N PHE A 46 -1.60 -2.64 19.94
CA PHE A 46 -2.15 -1.45 19.27
C PHE A 46 -1.93 -1.48 17.76
N TRP A 47 -0.77 -1.92 17.29
CA TRP A 47 -0.43 -1.89 15.87
C TRP A 47 -1.22 -2.95 15.09
N ILE A 48 -1.33 -4.14 15.65
CA ILE A 48 -2.14 -5.20 15.06
C ILE A 48 -3.61 -4.77 15.01
N ASN A 49 -4.16 -4.21 16.09
CA ASN A 49 -5.55 -3.73 16.08
C ASN A 49 -5.80 -2.53 15.14
N LEU A 50 -4.79 -1.70 14.90
CA LEU A 50 -4.92 -0.55 14.00
C LEU A 50 -5.06 -1.00 12.54
N PHE A 51 -4.32 -2.02 12.13
CA PHE A 51 -4.25 -2.49 10.74
C PHE A 51 -5.03 -3.77 10.45
N TYR A 52 -5.36 -4.54 11.48
CA TYR A 52 -5.97 -5.85 11.35
C TYR A 52 -7.17 -5.99 12.30
N ASN A 53 -8.13 -6.83 11.92
CA ASN A 53 -9.27 -7.16 12.73
C ASN A 53 -9.15 -8.62 13.19
N THR A 54 -9.28 -8.87 14.50
CA THR A 54 -9.25 -10.21 15.12
C THR A 54 -10.62 -10.54 15.71
N GLY A 55 -11.67 -10.40 14.90
CA GLY A 55 -13.06 -10.55 15.32
C GLY A 55 -13.58 -11.99 15.23
N SER A 56 -14.80 -12.23 15.72
CA SER A 56 -15.45 -13.54 15.62
C SER A 56 -15.63 -14.03 14.17
N ILE A 57 -15.75 -13.10 13.22
CA ILE A 57 -15.88 -13.40 11.78
C ILE A 57 -14.62 -14.07 11.24
N THR A 58 -13.45 -13.67 11.73
CA THR A 58 -12.15 -14.19 11.31
C THR A 58 -11.67 -15.34 12.21
N ASN A 59 -12.57 -15.83 13.08
CA ASN A 59 -12.29 -16.84 14.11
C ASN A 59 -11.10 -16.49 15.02
N GLY A 60 -10.77 -15.21 15.17
CA GLY A 60 -9.61 -14.75 15.94
C GLY A 60 -8.31 -14.62 15.15
N HIS A 61 -8.27 -14.97 13.87
CA HIS A 61 -7.14 -14.69 13.00
C HIS A 61 -7.13 -13.20 12.60
N PRO A 62 -5.98 -12.51 12.63
CA PRO A 62 -5.94 -11.12 12.18
C PRO A 62 -6.16 -11.06 10.68
N GLU A 63 -7.13 -10.27 10.20
CA GLU A 63 -7.30 -10.00 8.77
C GLU A 63 -7.15 -8.50 8.49
N PRO A 64 -6.57 -8.09 7.34
CA PRO A 64 -6.41 -6.68 7.01
C PRO A 64 -7.75 -5.95 7.07
N ASN A 65 -7.82 -4.87 7.84
CA ASN A 65 -9.04 -4.09 7.98
C ASN A 65 -9.13 -3.02 6.88
N ILE A 66 -10.25 -2.28 6.87
CA ILE A 66 -10.47 -1.23 5.86
C ILE A 66 -9.45 -0.09 5.97
N PHE A 67 -8.94 0.18 7.18
CA PHE A 67 -7.90 1.18 7.39
C PHE A 67 -6.58 0.75 6.73
N ASN A 68 -6.18 -0.51 6.85
CA ASN A 68 -5.01 -1.05 6.16
C ASN A 68 -5.11 -0.88 4.64
N PHE A 69 -6.28 -1.15 4.05
CA PHE A 69 -6.50 -0.96 2.62
C PHE A 69 -6.30 0.52 2.19
N PHE A 70 -6.96 1.45 2.87
CA PHE A 70 -6.84 2.87 2.54
C PHE A 70 -5.43 3.42 2.81
N PHE A 71 -4.82 3.04 3.92
CA PHE A 71 -3.44 3.41 4.24
C PHE A 71 -2.47 2.94 3.15
N THR A 72 -2.59 1.68 2.72
CA THR A 72 -1.75 1.10 1.67
C THR A 72 -1.88 1.83 0.33
N ILE A 73 -3.12 2.19 -0.05
CA ILE A 73 -3.37 2.97 -1.27
C ILE A 73 -2.77 4.37 -1.15
N ILE A 74 -2.97 5.06 -0.04
CA ILE A 74 -2.44 6.41 0.18
C ILE A 74 -0.91 6.41 0.07
N VAL A 75 -0.25 5.45 0.72
CA VAL A 75 1.21 5.27 0.64
C VAL A 75 1.64 5.00 -0.80
N GLY A 76 0.93 4.13 -1.53
CA GLY A 76 1.25 3.82 -2.93
C GLY A 76 1.11 5.00 -3.87
N LEU A 77 0.04 5.79 -3.73
CA LEU A 77 -0.17 7.01 -4.49
C LEU A 77 0.91 8.06 -4.17
N PHE A 78 1.30 8.18 -2.90
CA PHE A 78 2.37 9.08 -2.48
C PHE A 78 3.72 8.69 -3.12
N ILE A 79 4.10 7.41 -3.03
CA ILE A 79 5.32 6.86 -3.67
C ILE A 79 5.28 7.09 -5.19
N GLY A 80 4.18 6.75 -5.84
CA GLY A 80 4.01 6.97 -7.28
C GLY A 80 4.16 8.44 -7.68
N ASN A 81 3.61 9.35 -6.89
CA ASN A 81 3.75 10.79 -7.11
C ASN A 81 5.20 11.29 -6.93
N VAL A 82 5.91 10.78 -5.92
CA VAL A 82 7.35 11.09 -5.70
C VAL A 82 8.18 10.62 -6.89
N ILE A 83 7.99 9.38 -7.35
CA ILE A 83 8.71 8.83 -8.51
C ILE A 83 8.41 9.65 -9.77
N TYR A 84 7.16 10.02 -10.01
CA TYR A 84 6.78 10.87 -11.14
C TYR A 84 7.49 12.22 -11.11
N ASN A 85 7.51 12.90 -9.96
CA ASN A 85 8.16 14.20 -9.82
C ASN A 85 9.68 14.09 -10.04
N TYR A 86 10.31 13.03 -9.53
CA TYR A 86 11.73 12.76 -9.74
C TYR A 86 12.04 12.50 -11.23
N SER A 87 11.24 11.66 -11.90
CA SER A 87 11.39 11.37 -13.33
C SER A 87 11.19 12.63 -14.19
N LYS A 88 10.22 13.49 -13.83
CA LYS A 88 9.96 14.76 -14.51
C LYS A 88 11.15 15.71 -14.39
N LYS A 89 11.75 15.82 -13.20
CA LYS A 89 12.92 16.69 -12.95
C LYS A 89 14.13 16.25 -13.77
N ASN A 90 14.46 14.96 -13.76
CA ASN A 90 15.62 14.43 -14.50
C ASN A 90 15.49 14.64 -16.02
N LYS A 91 14.27 14.60 -16.58
CA LYS A 91 14.01 14.91 -17.99
C LYS A 91 14.15 16.39 -18.37
N ILE A 92 14.23 17.30 -17.41
CA ILE A 92 14.43 18.75 -17.66
C ILE A 92 15.94 19.07 -17.64
N GLU A 93 16.72 18.30 -16.90
CA GLU A 93 18.17 18.50 -16.71
C GLU A 93 19.04 17.72 -17.71
N SER A 94 18.44 16.84 -18.53
CA SER A 94 19.07 16.06 -19.62
C SER A 94 18.84 16.69 -20.99
#